data_AF-A0A354YYY0-F1
#
_entry.id   AF-A0A354YYY0-F1
#
_cell.length_a   1.000
_cell.length_b   1.000
_cell.length_c   1.000
_cell.angle_alpha   90.00
_cell.angle_beta   90.00
_cell.angle_gamma   90.00
#
_symmetry.space_group_name_H-M   'P 1'
#
loop_
_entity.id
_entity.type
_entity.pdbx_description
1 polymer ?
#
loop_
_entity_poly.entity_id
_entity_poly.type
_entity_poly.pdbx_seq_one_letter_code
_entity_poly.pdbx_strand_id
1 'polypeptide(L)'
;IANLLGSFLGGNYGIQEARSPVQNSSCPNCGIKFFDIRQTGKLGCAQCYMAFEQELEPSLRRIHGNRQHVGKIPLRGGEKVLWRRQIEGLKQRLQEAVAREEYEEAAEIRDQIKNLEKRTG
;
A
#
# COMPACT_ATOMS: atom_id res chain seq x y z
N ILE A 1 -28.72 -0.13 2.75
CA ILE A 1 -27.24 -0.01 2.73
C ILE A 1 -26.74 -1.03 1.71
N ALA A 2 -26.26 -0.59 0.55
CA ALA A 2 -25.92 -1.48 -0.55
C ALA A 2 -24.78 -2.44 -0.16
N ASN A 3 -24.93 -3.73 -0.48
CA ASN A 3 -23.94 -4.79 -0.26
C ASN A 3 -22.76 -4.63 -1.23
N LEU A 4 -22.00 -3.54 -1.06
CA LEU A 4 -20.87 -3.19 -1.92
C LEU A 4 -19.84 -4.31 -1.90
N LEU A 5 -19.45 -4.78 -0.72
CA LEU A 5 -18.51 -5.89 -0.60
C LEU A 5 -19.04 -7.20 -1.19
N GLY A 6 -20.35 -7.48 -1.09
CA GLY A 6 -20.96 -8.68 -1.68
C GLY A 6 -20.96 -8.65 -3.21
N SER A 7 -21.20 -7.49 -3.81
CA SER A 7 -21.11 -7.30 -5.27
C SER A 7 -19.66 -7.37 -5.77
N PHE A 8 -18.68 -6.94 -4.97
CA PHE A 8 -17.27 -6.98 -5.36
C PHE A 8 -16.64 -8.38 -5.17
N LEU A 9 -17.05 -9.11 -4.13
CA LEU A 9 -16.60 -10.48 -3.86
C LEU A 9 -17.36 -11.50 -4.73
N GLY A 10 -18.64 -11.27 -5.03
CA GLY A 10 -19.52 -12.16 -5.81
C GLY A 10 -19.69 -11.81 -7.29
N GLY A 11 -19.29 -10.61 -7.72
CA GLY A 11 -19.54 -10.07 -9.07
C GLY A 11 -18.51 -10.51 -10.12
N ASN A 12 -19.03 -11.11 -11.17
CA ASN A 12 -18.38 -11.78 -12.27
C ASN A 12 -17.54 -10.87 -13.19
N TYR A 13 -16.27 -10.61 -12.87
CA TYR A 13 -15.22 -10.29 -13.87
C TYR A 13 -13.83 -10.72 -13.37
N GLY A 14 -13.30 -11.81 -13.94
CA GLY A 14 -11.85 -12.07 -14.01
C GLY A 14 -11.19 -12.73 -12.80
N ILE A 15 -11.92 -13.40 -11.90
CA ILE A 15 -11.29 -14.38 -11.01
C ILE A 15 -11.27 -15.70 -11.79
N GLN A 16 -10.12 -16.04 -12.37
CA GLN A 16 -9.88 -17.43 -12.76
C GLN A 16 -10.22 -18.29 -11.55
N GLU A 17 -11.08 -19.30 -11.74
CA GLU A 17 -11.48 -20.27 -10.73
C GLU A 17 -10.26 -21.08 -10.27
N ALA A 18 -9.35 -20.46 -9.53
CA ALA A 18 -8.50 -21.18 -8.61
C ALA A 18 -9.42 -21.60 -7.47
N ARG A 19 -9.95 -22.82 -7.57
CA ARG A 19 -10.54 -23.53 -6.43
C ARG A 19 -9.45 -23.72 -5.38
N SER A 20 -9.15 -22.67 -4.63
CA SER A 20 -8.36 -22.78 -3.42
C SER A 20 -9.20 -23.57 -2.39
N PRO A 21 -8.58 -24.44 -1.58
CA PRO A 21 -9.27 -25.27 -0.59
C PRO A 21 -9.94 -24.46 0.55
N VAL A 22 -9.94 -23.14 0.45
CA VAL A 22 -10.25 -22.17 1.51
C VAL A 22 -11.74 -21.78 1.54
N GLN A 23 -12.56 -22.24 0.58
CA GLN A 23 -14.01 -22.00 0.56
C GLN A 23 -14.73 -22.46 1.85
N ASN A 24 -14.13 -23.42 2.58
CA ASN A 24 -14.65 -23.94 3.85
C ASN A 24 -13.89 -23.43 5.09
N SER A 25 -12.99 -22.46 4.95
CA SER A 25 -12.30 -21.88 6.10
C SER A 25 -13.24 -20.99 6.92
N SER A 26 -13.19 -21.19 8.23
CA SER A 26 -13.90 -20.39 9.23
C SER A 26 -12.92 -19.52 10.00
N CYS A 27 -13.35 -18.31 10.37
CA CYS A 27 -12.55 -17.46 11.24
C CYS A 27 -12.34 -18.15 12.60
N PRO A 28 -11.10 -18.26 13.11
CA PRO A 28 -10.84 -18.94 14.38
C PRO A 28 -11.46 -18.23 15.59
N ASN A 29 -11.82 -16.94 15.45
CA ASN A 29 -12.41 -16.15 16.54
C ASN A 29 -13.95 -16.17 16.53
N CYS A 30 -14.59 -15.87 15.39
CA CYS A 30 -16.05 -15.75 15.31
C CYS A 30 -16.75 -16.84 14.49
N GLY A 31 -16.00 -17.79 13.92
CA GLY A 31 -16.54 -18.93 13.18
C GLY A 31 -17.12 -18.64 11.79
N ILE A 32 -17.31 -17.36 11.42
CA ILE A 32 -17.87 -16.99 10.11
C ILE A 32 -17.05 -17.59 8.97
N LYS A 33 -17.73 -18.13 7.94
CA LYS A 33 -17.07 -18.69 6.77
C LYS A 33 -16.81 -17.61 5.73
N PHE A 34 -15.78 -17.81 4.91
CA PHE A 34 -15.51 -16.91 3.80
C PHE A 34 -16.69 -16.80 2.81
N PHE A 35 -17.43 -17.90 2.60
CA PHE A 35 -18.64 -17.91 1.77
C PHE A 35 -19.70 -16.88 2.25
N ASP A 36 -19.95 -16.82 3.56
CA ASP A 36 -20.92 -15.89 4.14
C ASP A 36 -20.48 -14.44 3.97
N ILE A 37 -19.17 -14.18 4.08
CA ILE A 37 -18.58 -12.86 3.83
C ILE A 37 -18.76 -12.48 2.36
N ARG A 38 -18.57 -13.42 1.43
CA ARG A 38 -18.76 -13.19 -0.01
C ARG A 38 -20.22 -12.88 -0.37
N GLN A 39 -21.17 -13.54 0.28
CA GLN A 39 -22.60 -13.32 0.03
C GLN A 39 -23.11 -12.02 0.67
N THR A 40 -22.72 -11.75 1.92
CA THR A 40 -23.24 -10.61 2.69
C THR A 40 -22.41 -9.35 2.52
N GLY A 41 -21.14 -9.48 2.15
CA GLY A 41 -20.17 -8.40 2.18
C GLY A 41 -19.79 -7.95 3.59
N LYS A 42 -20.07 -8.73 4.63
CA LYS A 42 -19.86 -8.33 6.03
C LYS A 42 -18.86 -9.25 6.72
N LEU A 43 -17.91 -8.64 7.43
CA LEU A 43 -16.97 -9.35 8.30
C LEU A 43 -17.58 -9.51 9.70
N GLY A 44 -17.25 -10.61 10.37
CA GLY A 44 -17.78 -10.91 11.71
C GLY A 44 -16.98 -10.28 12.86
N CYS A 45 -15.65 -10.19 12.75
CA CYS A 45 -14.78 -9.59 13.76
C CYS A 45 -13.46 -9.08 13.13
N ALA A 46 -12.60 -8.44 13.92
CA ALA A 46 -11.31 -7.94 13.45
C ALA A 46 -10.37 -9.04 12.91
N GLN A 47 -10.41 -10.24 13.54
CA GLN A 47 -9.58 -11.38 13.12
C GLN A 47 -9.90 -11.87 11.69
N CYS A 48 -11.09 -11.55 11.16
CA CYS A 48 -11.46 -11.92 9.80
C CYS A 48 -10.54 -11.29 8.74
N TYR A 49 -9.95 -10.12 8.99
CA TYR A 49 -8.99 -9.51 8.06
C TYR A 49 -7.72 -10.35 7.91
N MET A 50 -7.25 -10.95 9.00
CA MET A 50 -6.07 -11.82 8.99
C MET A 50 -6.42 -13.22 8.48
N ALA A 51 -7.56 -13.76 8.91
CA ALA A 51 -7.97 -15.12 8.56
C ALA A 51 -8.26 -15.31 7.06
N PHE A 52 -8.66 -14.24 6.37
CA PHE A 52 -9.03 -14.26 4.95
C PHE A 52 -8.25 -13.20 4.15
N GLU A 53 -7.02 -12.88 4.56
CA GLU A 53 -6.21 -11.82 3.96
C GLU A 53 -6.04 -12.01 2.45
N GLN A 54 -5.70 -13.24 2.03
CA GLN A 54 -5.42 -13.58 0.64
C GLN A 54 -6.65 -13.41 -0.25
N GLU A 55 -7.84 -13.73 0.26
CA GLU A 55 -9.09 -13.63 -0.48
C GLU A 55 -9.68 -12.22 -0.47
N LEU A 56 -9.50 -11.47 0.63
CA LEU A 56 -9.97 -10.09 0.75
C LEU A 56 -9.10 -9.11 -0.01
N GLU A 57 -7.79 -9.38 -0.11
CA GLU A 57 -6.82 -8.45 -0.70
C GLU A 57 -7.19 -7.97 -2.11
N PRO A 58 -7.56 -8.82 -3.09
CA PRO A 58 -7.92 -8.35 -4.42
C PRO A 58 -9.13 -7.40 -4.43
N SER A 59 -10.14 -7.70 -3.62
CA SER A 59 -11.35 -6.88 -3.50
C SER A 59 -11.08 -5.56 -2.78
N LEU A 60 -10.30 -5.58 -1.70
CA LEU A 60 -9.90 -4.38 -0.97
C LEU A 60 -9.04 -3.46 -1.83
N ARG A 61 -8.09 -4.02 -2.61
CA ARG A 61 -7.32 -3.26 -3.61
C ARG A 61 -8.24 -2.60 -4.63
N ARG A 62 -9.27 -3.30 -5.12
CA ARG A 62 -10.21 -2.73 -6.10
C ARG A 62 -11.04 -1.57 -5.53
N ILE A 63 -11.41 -1.64 -4.24
CA ILE A 63 -12.19 -0.59 -3.56
C ILE A 63 -11.32 0.62 -3.21
N HIS A 64 -10.12 0.39 -2.67
CA HIS A 64 -9.24 1.45 -2.16
C HIS A 64 -8.22 1.95 -3.20
N GLY A 65 -8.13 1.32 -4.36
CA GLY A 65 -7.22 1.63 -5.45
C GLY A 65 -5.79 1.15 -5.20
N ASN A 66 -5.11 1.71 -4.21
CA ASN A 66 -3.72 1.39 -3.87
C ASN A 66 -3.60 0.85 -2.45
N ARG A 67 -2.67 -0.09 -2.23
CA ARG A 67 -2.33 -0.60 -0.88
C ARG A 67 -1.71 0.47 0.03
N GLN A 68 -1.11 1.50 -0.58
CA GLN A 68 -0.45 2.58 0.12
C GLN A 68 -0.86 3.92 -0.48
N HIS A 69 -1.24 4.86 0.37
CA HIS A 69 -1.55 6.22 -0.06
C HIS A 69 -0.25 6.98 -0.34
N VAL A 70 0.10 7.14 -1.62
CA VAL A 70 1.22 8.01 -2.06
C VAL A 70 0.87 9.50 -1.99
N GLY A 71 -0.44 9.81 -1.88
CA GLY A 71 -1.02 11.07 -1.41
C GLY A 71 -0.78 12.36 -2.21
N LYS A 72 -1.65 13.35 -1.94
CA LYS A 72 -1.39 14.79 -2.17
C LYS A 72 -0.59 15.34 -0.99
N ILE A 73 0.37 16.21 -1.26
CA ILE A 73 1.11 16.91 -0.21
C ILE A 73 0.26 18.11 0.23
N PRO A 74 -0.15 18.20 1.51
CA PRO A 74 -0.96 19.31 1.99
C PRO A 74 -0.15 20.62 1.92
N LEU A 75 -0.80 21.71 1.51
CA LEU A 75 -0.16 23.02 1.38
C LEU A 75 0.42 23.53 2.71
N ARG A 76 -0.20 23.16 3.84
CA ARG A 76 0.30 23.45 5.19
C ARG A 76 0.82 22.16 5.83
N GLY A 77 2.07 22.17 6.27
CA GLY A 77 2.71 21.03 6.96
C GLY A 77 3.28 19.94 6.05
N GLY A 78 3.12 20.06 4.73
CA GLY A 78 3.69 19.12 3.74
C GLY A 78 5.17 19.30 3.44
N GLU A 79 5.80 20.38 3.94
CA GLU A 79 7.20 20.70 3.67
C GLU A 79 8.15 19.55 4.05
N LYS A 80 7.96 18.94 5.22
CA LYS A 80 8.78 17.79 5.65
C LYS A 80 8.65 16.57 4.74
N VAL A 81 7.54 16.45 4.01
CA VAL A 81 7.33 15.37 3.01
C VAL A 81 8.03 15.73 1.70
N LEU A 82 7.96 16.99 1.28
CA LEU A 82 8.69 17.49 0.11
C LEU A 82 10.20 17.36 0.28
N TRP A 83 10.72 17.79 1.43
CA TRP A 83 12.15 17.72 1.72
C TRP A 83 12.64 16.26 1.77
N ARG A 84 11.86 15.34 2.35
CA ARG A 84 12.19 13.91 2.33
C ARG A 84 12.26 13.36 0.90
N ARG A 85 11.28 13.67 0.05
CA ARG A 85 11.30 13.25 -1.37
C ARG A 85 12.49 13.85 -2.12
N GLN A 86 12.83 15.10 -1.85
CA GLN A 86 13.98 15.77 -2.48
C GLN A 86 15.30 15.14 -2.04
N ILE A 87 15.44 14.80 -0.75
CA ILE A 87 16.61 14.07 -0.22
C ILE A 87 16.72 12.69 -0.86
N GLU A 88 15.61 11.95 -1.01
CA GLU A 88 15.60 10.66 -1.70
C GLU A 88 16.06 10.77 -3.16
N GLY A 89 15.57 11.77 -3.90
CA GLY A 89 16.00 12.02 -5.27
C GLY A 89 17.50 12.40 -5.36
N LEU A 90 18.00 13.23 -4.45
CA LEU A 90 19.43 13.57 -4.40
C LEU A 90 20.28 12.35 -4.03
N LYS A 91 19.80 11.44 -3.17
CA LYS A 91 20.51 10.19 -2.85
C LYS A 91 20.65 9.28 -4.07
N GLN A 92 19.62 9.21 -4.92
CA GLN A 92 19.70 8.47 -6.19
C GLN A 92 20.72 9.12 -7.14
N ARG A 93 20.65 10.44 -7.33
CA ARG A 93 21.62 11.17 -8.17
C ARG A 93 23.06 11.06 -7.67
N LEU A 94 23.26 11.05 -6.35
CA LEU A 94 24.57 10.83 -5.75
C LEU A 94 25.12 9.45 -6.13
N GLN A 95 24.28 8.40 -6.07
CA GLN A 95 24.68 7.05 -6.48
C GLN A 95 25.05 7.00 -7.96
N GLU A 96 24.29 7.68 -8.82
CA GLU A 96 24.57 7.79 -10.26
C GLU A 96 25.88 8.53 -10.55
N ALA A 97 26.13 9.67 -9.90
CA ALA A 97 27.37 10.43 -10.07
C ALA A 97 28.60 9.63 -9.61
N VAL A 98 28.50 8.92 -8.49
CA VAL A 98 29.56 8.01 -8.02
C VAL A 98 29.79 6.86 -9.00
N ALA A 99 28.73 6.26 -9.54
CA ALA A 99 28.84 5.19 -10.53
C ALA A 99 29.48 5.66 -11.85
N ARG A 100 29.36 6.95 -12.19
CA ARG A 100 29.98 7.59 -13.36
C ARG A 100 31.36 8.18 -13.07
N GLU A 101 31.89 7.99 -11.86
CA GLU A 101 33.18 8.55 -11.40
C GLU A 101 33.23 10.09 -11.42
N GLU A 102 32.08 10.75 -11.39
CA GLU A 102 31.94 12.21 -11.34
C GLU A 102 32.03 12.69 -9.88
N TYR A 103 33.23 12.58 -9.29
CA TYR A 103 33.42 12.81 -7.85
C TYR A 103 33.18 14.27 -7.40
N GLU A 104 33.38 15.23 -8.29
CA GLU A 104 33.09 16.65 -8.03
C GLU A 104 31.57 16.86 -7.89
N GLU A 105 30.77 16.37 -8.85
CA GLU A 105 29.30 16.43 -8.78
C GLU A 105 28.78 15.64 -7.55
N ALA A 106 29.37 14.48 -7.25
CA ALA A 106 29.01 13.70 -6.07
C ALA A 106 29.27 14.48 -4.76
N ALA A 107 30.37 15.23 -4.67
CA ALA A 107 30.66 16.06 -3.50
C ALA A 107 29.64 17.20 -3.35
N GLU A 108 29.27 17.87 -4.44
CA GLU A 108 28.24 18.91 -4.43
C GLU A 108 26.86 18.36 -3.99
N ILE A 109 26.44 17.23 -4.55
CA ILE A 109 25.16 16.59 -4.21
C ILE A 109 25.15 16.17 -2.73
N ARG A 110 26.26 15.62 -2.22
CA ARG A 110 26.40 15.26 -0.79
C ARG A 110 26.21 16.48 0.12
N ASP A 111 26.82 17.60 -0.24
CA ASP A 111 26.72 18.82 0.56
C ASP A 111 25.29 19.42 0.49
N GLN A 112 24.62 19.31 -0.65
CA GLN A 112 23.19 19.65 -0.79
C GLN A 112 22.29 18.78 0.11
N ILE A 113 22.52 17.46 0.15
CA ILE A 113 21.79 16.54 1.04
C ILE A 113 21.97 16.98 2.49
N LYS A 114 23.21 17.22 2.92
CA LYS A 114 23.53 17.63 4.29
C LYS A 114 22.85 18.94 4.68
N ASN A 115 22.77 19.90 3.76
CA ASN A 115 22.11 21.18 3.99
C ASN A 115 20.58 21.04 4.09
N LEU A 116 19.97 20.16 3.29
CA LEU A 116 18.52 19.87 3.39
C LEU A 116 18.18 19.08 4.66
N GLU A 117 19.03 18.13 5.07
CA GLU A 117 18.85 17.37 6.31
C GLU A 117 18.90 18.29 7.55
N LYS A 118 19.79 19.29 7.58
CA LYS A 118 19.83 20.31 8.64
C LYS A 118 18.55 21.16 8.75
N ARG A 119 17.83 21.36 7.65
CA ARG A 119 16.57 22.14 7.63
C ARG A 119 15.36 21.30 8.06
N THR A 120 15.50 19.98 8.11
CA THR A 120 14.40 19.05 8.40
C THR A 120 14.41 18.47 9.81
N GLY A 121 15.59 18.41 10.45
CA GLY A 121 15.76 18.12 11.88
C GLY A 121 15.34 19.30 12.75
#